data_AF-A0A6N2Z8U7-F1
#
_entry.id   AF-A0A6N2Z8U7-F1
#
_cell.length_a   1.000
_cell.length_b   1.000
_cell.length_c   1.000
_cell.angle_alpha   90.00
_cell.angle_beta   90.00
_cell.angle_gamma   90.00
#
_symmetry.space_group_name_H-M   'P 1'
#
loop_
_entity.id
_entity.type
_entity.pdbx_description
1 polymer ?
#
loop_
_entity_poly.entity_id
_entity_poly.type
_entity_poly.pdbx_seq_one_letter_code
_entity_poly.pdbx_strand_id
1 'polypeptide(L)'
;MQKKWVELFEKVIGRKPTAEEFIAGRETGFDFKAIKSIAGVAIDQVPKEPTGLGNQEPVEEVVNPLQQAWEEHFVALYGRAPLPEEIESARSQNFEIVEAPAPTIHLDETNQTTQVLAPVTSSSEAPEILPQPVETIVTANALEQEDSVKKGKKKDKKKKVFLFSLLGLLVLILSGLGYYFSSTTGPQVTVDKLVTAIEHKDYREVASILSSDKDKWTKEEAQSLLDYMTSQKIDVIYELDHIAQSSKTGIIKDKKQNLLIGIEKANKKFGIFQEYRITTYPIEVTATTNLDDAKLKTSEKESTVLKKNQTTKLGKVHFASRDMQLDGKTEVGKISSGVKLDPAQASKNKLDLTFNSEKRLLEVEFPEEVSNPTDIKVAVNGKEVGTSTLFEVDVVAHQEIEVHAVFNLNGESYTTEKAKVTIGETSDDDEVITLKLSKDVIKRLKDAETARKAKEEEAKKAEEKKTSVTSFLQDYRTDVFSSVSSRSNTYSKYYDTSSDAYKEMVEWTTGGGVKKAEIDYYTPGVFNVLSVTEENGMIIVKTHEEYTVHYVTSRKDSQSSKDKTYTLKPVGDTYVITAIAVTAGN
;
A
#
# COMPACT_ATOMS: atom_id res chain seq x y z
N MET A 1 -14.06 -3.07 7.49
CA MET A 1 -13.52 -2.37 8.69
C MET A 1 -14.14 -2.87 10.00
N GLN A 2 -15.43 -2.65 10.29
CA GLN A 2 -16.08 -2.92 11.60
C GLN A 2 -15.69 -4.24 12.31
N LYS A 3 -15.64 -5.40 11.63
CA LYS A 3 -15.18 -6.67 12.24
C LYS A 3 -13.71 -6.61 12.69
N LYS A 4 -12.79 -6.21 11.78
CA LYS A 4 -11.36 -6.00 12.09
C LYS A 4 -11.15 -5.04 13.27
N TRP A 5 -12.01 -4.02 13.44
CA TRP A 5 -11.95 -3.11 14.59
C TRP A 5 -12.27 -3.80 15.91
N VAL A 6 -13.32 -4.63 15.95
CA VAL A 6 -13.67 -5.42 17.15
C VAL A 6 -12.57 -6.45 17.47
N GLU A 7 -12.02 -7.12 16.45
CA GLU A 7 -10.91 -8.06 16.59
C GLU A 7 -9.63 -7.37 17.11
N LEU A 8 -9.32 -6.16 16.61
CA LEU A 8 -8.22 -5.34 17.14
C LEU A 8 -8.50 -4.81 18.54
N PHE A 9 -9.73 -4.42 18.86
CA PHE A 9 -10.11 -4.00 20.21
C PHE A 9 -9.91 -5.15 21.20
N GLU A 10 -10.38 -6.36 20.86
CA GLU A 10 -10.17 -7.57 21.65
C GLU A 10 -8.69 -7.92 21.82
N LYS A 11 -7.88 -7.76 20.75
CA LYS A 11 -6.43 -8.04 20.77
C LYS A 11 -5.61 -6.98 21.54
N VAL A 12 -6.03 -5.72 21.56
CA VAL A 12 -5.28 -4.59 22.17
C VAL A 12 -5.73 -4.30 23.61
N ILE A 13 -7.00 -4.54 23.94
CA ILE A 13 -7.61 -4.24 25.26
C ILE A 13 -7.86 -5.52 26.08
N GLY A 14 -7.77 -6.71 25.46
CA GLY A 14 -7.94 -8.00 26.14
C GLY A 14 -9.39 -8.38 26.47
N ARG A 15 -10.36 -7.58 26.02
CA ARG A 15 -11.80 -7.84 26.17
C ARG A 15 -12.59 -7.28 24.99
N LYS A 16 -13.84 -7.72 24.83
CA LYS A 16 -14.76 -7.14 23.85
C LYS A 16 -15.07 -5.66 24.18
N PRO A 17 -15.31 -4.80 23.18
CA PRO A 17 -15.78 -3.44 23.41
C PRO A 17 -17.18 -3.42 24.03
N THR A 18 -17.46 -2.43 24.86
CA THR A 18 -18.82 -2.12 25.34
C THR A 18 -19.67 -1.50 24.23
N ALA A 19 -20.97 -1.34 24.46
CA ALA A 19 -21.86 -0.66 23.53
C ALA A 19 -21.44 0.81 23.29
N GLU A 20 -20.97 1.50 24.33
CA GLU A 20 -20.49 2.89 24.29
C GLU A 20 -19.18 2.99 23.51
N GLU A 21 -18.22 2.10 23.78
CA GLU A 21 -16.94 2.03 23.06
C GLU A 21 -17.15 1.71 21.57
N PHE A 22 -18.12 0.86 21.25
CA PHE A 22 -18.48 0.53 19.86
C PHE A 22 -19.20 1.69 19.13
N ILE A 23 -19.94 2.53 19.87
CA ILE A 23 -20.55 3.77 19.35
C ILE A 23 -19.47 4.83 19.09
N ALA A 24 -18.55 5.05 20.02
CA ALA A 24 -17.37 5.91 19.82
C ALA A 24 -16.46 5.38 18.69
N GLY A 25 -16.33 4.04 18.58
CA GLY A 25 -15.70 3.36 17.44
C GLY A 25 -16.38 3.72 16.12
N ARG A 26 -17.71 3.68 16.04
CA ARG A 26 -18.46 4.10 14.85
C ARG A 26 -18.30 5.59 14.53
N GLU A 27 -18.28 6.46 15.54
CA GLU A 27 -18.13 7.93 15.38
C GLU A 27 -16.72 8.33 14.93
N THR A 28 -15.71 7.56 15.32
CA THR A 28 -14.34 7.63 14.79
C THR A 28 -14.14 6.87 13.46
N GLY A 29 -15.22 6.46 12.78
CA GLY A 29 -15.15 5.73 11.49
C GLY A 29 -14.57 4.30 11.60
N PHE A 30 -14.44 3.78 12.81
CA PHE A 30 -13.66 2.61 13.21
C PHE A 30 -12.15 2.77 13.01
N ASP A 31 -11.59 3.92 13.43
CA ASP A 31 -10.14 4.12 13.53
C ASP A 31 -9.51 3.18 14.57
N PHE A 32 -8.41 2.53 14.18
CA PHE A 32 -7.64 1.64 15.04
C PHE A 32 -6.75 2.40 16.03
N LYS A 33 -6.33 3.64 15.73
CA LYS A 33 -5.51 4.45 16.65
C LYS A 33 -6.34 4.93 17.84
N ALA A 34 -7.61 5.26 17.60
CA ALA A 34 -8.56 5.63 18.64
C ALA A 34 -8.83 4.53 19.69
N ILE A 35 -8.60 3.24 19.40
CA ILE A 35 -8.95 2.09 20.28
C ILE A 35 -8.48 2.27 21.73
N LYS A 36 -7.23 2.68 21.97
CA LYS A 36 -6.69 2.87 23.33
C LYS A 36 -7.33 4.06 24.07
N SER A 37 -7.64 5.12 23.34
CA SER A 37 -8.31 6.32 23.87
C SER A 37 -9.77 6.04 24.22
N ILE A 38 -10.49 5.37 23.31
CA ILE A 38 -11.88 4.92 23.49
C ILE A 38 -11.99 3.97 24.69
N ALA A 39 -11.02 3.09 24.89
CA ALA A 39 -10.95 2.18 26.04
C ALA A 39 -10.46 2.82 27.36
N GLY A 40 -10.21 4.14 27.38
CA GLY A 40 -9.76 4.87 28.57
C GLY A 40 -8.35 4.51 29.08
N VAL A 41 -7.50 3.92 28.23
CA VAL A 41 -6.15 3.49 28.64
C VAL A 41 -5.21 4.69 28.58
N ALA A 42 -4.70 5.10 29.75
CA ALA A 42 -3.74 6.20 29.87
C ALA A 42 -2.49 5.98 29.00
N ILE A 43 -2.02 7.05 28.37
CA ILE A 43 -0.85 7.04 27.49
C ILE A 43 0.32 7.66 28.27
N ASP A 44 1.34 6.86 28.60
CA ASP A 44 2.51 7.34 29.33
C ASP A 44 3.23 8.45 28.54
N GLN A 45 3.35 9.63 29.16
CA GLN A 45 4.17 10.73 28.65
C GLN A 45 5.39 10.96 29.55
N VAL A 46 6.54 11.22 28.93
CA VAL A 46 7.83 11.35 29.63
C VAL A 46 7.90 12.68 30.40
N PRO A 47 8.47 12.75 31.63
CA PRO A 47 8.15 13.82 32.58
C PRO A 47 8.80 15.18 32.28
N LYS A 48 8.16 16.24 32.79
CA LYS A 48 8.79 17.57 32.95
C LYS A 48 8.20 18.34 34.14
N GLU A 49 9.00 18.48 35.19
CA GLU A 49 8.74 19.25 36.41
C GLU A 49 9.50 20.61 36.39
N PRO A 50 9.26 21.55 37.34
CA PRO A 50 7.95 21.94 37.87
C PRO A 50 7.81 23.49 38.07
N THR A 51 6.57 23.99 38.09
CA THR A 51 6.22 25.28 38.73
C THR A 51 4.82 25.12 39.35
N GLY A 52 4.58 25.61 40.58
CA GLY A 52 3.40 25.19 41.39
C GLY A 52 2.60 26.29 42.07
N LEU A 53 1.72 25.84 43.00
CA LEU A 53 0.67 26.53 43.78
C LEU A 53 -0.60 26.96 43.00
N GLY A 54 -1.79 26.53 43.46
CA GLY A 54 -3.05 27.02 42.85
C GLY A 54 -4.46 26.53 43.28
N ASN A 55 -4.65 25.74 44.35
CA ASN A 55 -5.99 25.28 44.83
C ASN A 55 -6.79 24.33 43.88
N GLN A 56 -8.01 23.93 44.31
CA GLN A 56 -8.79 22.81 43.75
C GLN A 56 -10.22 23.22 43.33
N GLU A 57 -10.71 22.59 42.26
CA GLU A 57 -12.12 22.48 41.80
C GLU A 57 -12.85 23.79 41.37
N PRO A 58 -13.85 23.71 40.47
CA PRO A 58 -14.50 22.52 39.90
C PRO A 58 -13.95 22.08 38.53
N VAL A 59 -14.56 21.02 37.97
CA VAL A 59 -14.27 20.50 36.62
C VAL A 59 -14.86 21.43 35.57
N GLU A 60 -14.02 22.09 34.79
CA GLU A 60 -14.40 22.68 33.50
C GLU A 60 -13.99 21.75 32.34
N GLU A 61 -14.84 21.73 31.32
CA GLU A 61 -14.65 21.00 30.07
C GLU A 61 -13.44 21.59 29.32
N VAL A 62 -12.58 20.75 28.73
CA VAL A 62 -11.33 21.22 28.10
C VAL A 62 -11.64 21.82 26.72
N VAL A 63 -12.16 23.05 26.73
CA VAL A 63 -12.47 23.84 25.54
C VAL A 63 -11.19 24.14 24.76
N ASN A 64 -11.24 23.94 23.45
CA ASN A 64 -10.15 24.33 22.55
C ASN A 64 -10.14 25.88 22.40
N PRO A 65 -9.11 26.60 22.89
CA PRO A 65 -9.12 28.06 22.89
C PRO A 65 -9.09 28.68 21.48
N LEU A 66 -8.60 27.95 20.46
CA LEU A 66 -8.67 28.38 19.07
C LEU A 66 -10.09 28.30 18.51
N GLN A 67 -10.84 27.26 18.89
CA GLN A 67 -12.25 27.12 18.53
C GLN A 67 -13.07 28.24 19.18
N GLN A 68 -12.88 28.50 20.48
CA GLN A 68 -13.61 29.55 21.19
C GLN A 68 -13.35 30.96 20.60
N ALA A 69 -12.09 31.31 20.31
CA ALA A 69 -11.77 32.60 19.68
C ALA A 69 -12.39 32.76 18.28
N TRP A 70 -12.47 31.67 17.51
CA TRP A 70 -13.12 31.67 16.20
C TRP A 70 -14.65 31.74 16.31
N GLU A 71 -15.26 31.05 17.28
CA GLU A 71 -16.71 31.12 17.55
C GLU A 71 -17.13 32.52 18.03
N GLU A 72 -16.35 33.18 18.89
CA GLU A 72 -16.58 34.56 19.30
C GLU A 72 -16.50 35.53 18.10
N HIS A 73 -15.51 35.36 17.22
CA HIS A 73 -15.40 36.14 15.97
C HIS A 73 -16.58 35.86 15.02
N PHE A 74 -17.02 34.61 14.91
CA PHE A 74 -18.18 34.22 14.10
C PHE A 74 -19.47 34.88 14.61
N VAL A 75 -19.71 34.85 15.92
CA VAL A 75 -20.86 35.53 16.54
C VAL A 75 -20.80 37.03 16.32
N ALA A 76 -19.62 37.65 16.41
CA ALA A 76 -19.44 39.08 16.15
C ALA A 76 -19.72 39.46 14.68
N LEU A 77 -19.37 38.60 13.72
CA LEU A 77 -19.52 38.85 12.28
C LEU A 77 -20.93 38.54 11.75
N TYR A 78 -21.58 37.49 12.25
CA TYR A 78 -22.86 36.98 11.74
C TYR A 78 -24.06 37.12 12.71
N GLY A 79 -23.84 37.59 13.94
CA GLY A 79 -24.90 37.83 14.92
C GLY A 79 -25.58 36.57 15.48
N ARG A 80 -25.02 35.39 15.21
CA ARG A 80 -25.51 34.07 15.67
C ARG A 80 -24.35 33.13 15.98
N ALA A 81 -24.61 32.09 16.75
CA ALA A 81 -23.68 30.96 16.88
C ALA A 81 -23.46 30.27 15.52
N PRO A 82 -22.26 29.72 15.26
CA PRO A 82 -22.01 28.88 14.10
C PRO A 82 -22.76 27.55 14.18
N LEU A 83 -23.08 26.99 13.02
CA LEU A 83 -23.66 25.65 12.86
C LEU A 83 -22.54 24.58 12.93
N PRO A 84 -22.86 23.30 13.22
CA PRO A 84 -21.86 22.23 13.26
C PRO A 84 -21.02 22.13 11.98
N GLU A 85 -21.65 22.30 10.82
CA GLU A 85 -21.02 22.32 9.49
C GLU A 85 -19.99 23.47 9.34
N GLU A 86 -20.24 24.60 9.97
CA GLU A 86 -19.36 25.77 9.96
C GLU A 86 -18.18 25.57 10.94
N ILE A 87 -18.42 24.92 12.09
CA ILE A 87 -17.38 24.50 13.04
C ILE A 87 -16.48 23.40 12.43
N GLU A 88 -17.04 22.46 11.67
CA GLU A 88 -16.27 21.45 10.93
C GLU A 88 -15.42 22.07 9.81
N SER A 89 -15.98 23.02 9.06
CA SER A 89 -15.25 23.80 8.07
C SER A 89 -14.10 24.59 8.71
N ALA A 90 -14.35 25.28 9.82
CA ALA A 90 -13.33 25.99 10.59
C ALA A 90 -12.25 25.05 11.14
N ARG A 91 -12.64 23.88 11.66
CA ARG A 91 -11.72 22.83 12.13
C ARG A 91 -10.81 22.33 10.99
N SER A 92 -11.32 22.22 9.77
CA SER A 92 -10.50 21.88 8.59
C SER A 92 -9.47 22.95 8.22
N GLN A 93 -9.72 24.20 8.64
CA GLN A 93 -8.84 25.37 8.49
C GLN A 93 -8.11 25.71 9.81
N ASN A 94 -8.07 24.80 10.77
CA ASN A 94 -7.45 24.99 12.10
C ASN A 94 -7.90 26.29 12.83
N PHE A 95 -9.14 26.70 12.60
CA PHE A 95 -9.77 27.92 13.16
C PHE A 95 -9.04 29.24 12.77
N GLU A 96 -8.37 29.28 11.62
CA GLU A 96 -7.68 30.47 11.10
C GLU A 96 -8.67 31.61 10.76
N ILE A 97 -8.48 32.78 11.38
CA ILE A 97 -9.31 33.98 11.15
C ILE A 97 -8.67 34.83 10.06
N VAL A 98 -9.22 34.75 8.84
CA VAL A 98 -8.70 35.48 7.66
C VAL A 98 -9.45 36.79 7.43
N GLU A 99 -8.81 37.92 7.71
CA GLU A 99 -9.34 39.26 7.36
C GLU A 99 -9.20 39.54 5.85
N ALA A 100 -10.29 39.39 5.10
CA ALA A 100 -10.39 39.81 3.69
C ALA A 100 -11.80 40.37 3.38
N PRO A 101 -11.94 41.32 2.42
CA PRO A 101 -13.14 42.16 2.32
C PRO A 101 -14.39 41.44 1.76
N ALA A 102 -15.55 41.91 2.19
CA ALA A 102 -16.85 41.27 1.98
C ALA A 102 -17.25 41.10 0.50
N PRO A 103 -17.70 39.90 0.07
CA PRO A 103 -18.33 39.70 -1.22
C PRO A 103 -19.82 40.07 -1.20
N THR A 104 -20.29 40.79 -2.21
CA THR A 104 -21.71 41.14 -2.39
C THR A 104 -22.53 39.89 -2.73
N ILE A 105 -23.63 39.66 -2.00
CA ILE A 105 -24.56 38.56 -2.28
C ILE A 105 -25.36 38.86 -3.56
N HIS A 106 -25.37 37.90 -4.48
CA HIS A 106 -26.46 37.74 -5.46
C HIS A 106 -26.97 36.30 -5.36
N LEU A 107 -28.14 36.15 -4.73
CA LEU A 107 -28.97 34.95 -4.83
C LEU A 107 -29.89 35.12 -6.03
N ASP A 108 -30.11 34.05 -6.79
CA ASP A 108 -31.24 33.96 -7.73
C ASP A 108 -31.79 32.54 -7.71
N GLU A 109 -33.12 32.42 -7.70
CA GLU A 109 -33.83 31.17 -7.43
C GLU A 109 -34.13 30.39 -8.72
N THR A 110 -33.97 29.07 -8.70
CA THR A 110 -34.43 28.22 -9.81
C THR A 110 -35.96 28.09 -9.80
N ASN A 111 -36.64 28.70 -10.78
CA ASN A 111 -38.04 28.44 -11.06
C ASN A 111 -38.28 28.09 -12.54
N GLN A 112 -39.31 27.28 -12.79
CA GLN A 112 -39.66 26.73 -14.11
C GLN A 112 -40.62 27.66 -14.87
N THR A 113 -40.74 27.48 -16.20
CA THR A 113 -42.02 27.34 -16.96
C THR A 113 -42.08 28.04 -18.34
N THR A 114 -42.20 27.23 -19.40
CA THR A 114 -42.92 27.46 -20.68
C THR A 114 -42.45 28.53 -21.70
N GLN A 115 -42.74 28.23 -22.97
CA GLN A 115 -42.48 28.99 -24.20
C GLN A 115 -43.49 30.14 -24.40
N VAL A 116 -43.21 31.09 -25.32
CA VAL A 116 -44.13 31.49 -26.43
C VAL A 116 -43.55 32.62 -27.31
N LEU A 117 -43.67 32.45 -28.64
CA LEU A 117 -43.60 33.42 -29.77
C LEU A 117 -42.39 34.38 -29.96
N ALA A 118 -41.97 34.49 -31.23
CA ALA A 118 -41.14 35.57 -31.81
C ALA A 118 -42.04 36.61 -32.54
N PRO A 119 -41.51 37.67 -33.21
CA PRO A 119 -41.09 37.52 -34.63
C PRO A 119 -40.03 38.52 -35.20
N VAL A 120 -39.58 38.25 -36.45
CA VAL A 120 -38.87 39.11 -37.45
C VAL A 120 -37.53 39.80 -37.07
N THR A 121 -36.60 40.10 -37.99
CA THR A 121 -36.59 40.14 -39.49
C THR A 121 -35.57 39.14 -40.10
N SER A 122 -35.73 38.50 -41.27
CA SER A 122 -35.86 39.03 -42.65
C SER A 122 -34.67 39.91 -43.10
N SER A 123 -34.07 39.83 -44.31
CA SER A 123 -34.24 39.03 -45.55
C SER A 123 -32.96 39.23 -46.41
N SER A 124 -32.60 38.52 -47.51
CA SER A 124 -32.86 37.19 -48.13
C SER A 124 -31.87 37.10 -49.35
N GLU A 125 -31.86 36.25 -50.40
CA GLU A 125 -32.67 35.13 -50.93
C GLU A 125 -31.78 34.21 -51.84
N ALA A 126 -32.33 33.55 -52.87
CA ALA A 126 -31.64 32.77 -53.94
C ALA A 126 -32.43 32.93 -55.28
N PRO A 127 -32.20 32.19 -56.40
CA PRO A 127 -31.06 31.36 -56.86
C PRO A 127 -30.57 31.75 -58.29
N GLU A 128 -29.59 31.05 -58.88
CA GLU A 128 -29.48 30.96 -60.36
C GLU A 128 -28.84 29.65 -60.88
N ILE A 129 -28.82 29.46 -62.22
CA ILE A 129 -28.76 28.15 -62.92
C ILE A 129 -27.59 28.08 -63.92
N LEU A 130 -27.24 26.84 -64.31
CA LEU A 130 -26.30 26.44 -65.39
C LEU A 130 -26.27 27.35 -66.63
N PRO A 131 -25.11 27.39 -67.31
CA PRO A 131 -25.11 26.76 -68.65
C PRO A 131 -23.93 25.81 -68.93
N GLN A 132 -24.09 24.96 -69.94
CA GLN A 132 -22.99 24.25 -70.62
C GLN A 132 -22.33 25.17 -71.67
N PRO A 133 -21.19 24.76 -72.25
CA PRO A 133 -21.21 24.55 -73.71
C PRO A 133 -20.61 23.21 -74.15
N VAL A 134 -20.69 22.95 -75.47
CA VAL A 134 -20.44 21.66 -76.12
C VAL A 134 -19.35 21.80 -77.21
N GLU A 135 -18.65 20.70 -77.49
CA GLU A 135 -17.78 20.43 -78.66
C GLU A 135 -16.54 21.30 -78.94
N THR A 136 -15.40 20.61 -79.15
CA THR A 136 -14.52 20.81 -80.33
C THR A 136 -13.70 19.52 -80.53
N ILE A 137 -13.58 19.04 -81.78
CA ILE A 137 -12.77 17.87 -82.16
C ILE A 137 -11.82 18.25 -83.30
N VAL A 138 -10.51 18.18 -83.06
CA VAL A 138 -9.42 18.23 -84.05
C VAL A 138 -8.28 17.35 -83.46
N THR A 139 -7.80 16.22 -84.00
CA THR A 139 -7.49 15.73 -85.38
C THR A 139 -6.04 15.99 -85.81
N ALA A 140 -5.19 14.96 -85.76
CA ALA A 140 -4.00 14.68 -86.61
C ALA A 140 -3.32 13.37 -86.10
N ASN A 141 -3.31 12.26 -86.86
CA ASN A 141 -2.31 11.84 -87.88
C ASN A 141 -1.00 11.28 -87.26
N ALA A 142 -0.34 10.22 -87.77
CA ALA A 142 -0.62 9.18 -88.79
C ALA A 142 0.26 7.93 -88.43
N LEU A 143 0.37 6.77 -89.12
CA LEU A 143 0.47 6.37 -90.54
C LEU A 143 0.01 4.88 -90.69
N GLU A 144 -0.71 4.48 -91.75
CA GLU A 144 -0.27 3.63 -92.92
C GLU A 144 0.04 2.13 -92.61
N GLN A 145 -0.21 1.10 -93.46
CA GLN A 145 -0.53 0.93 -94.90
C GLN A 145 -1.60 -0.22 -95.08
N GLU A 146 -2.61 -0.13 -95.95
CA GLU A 146 -2.76 -0.66 -97.35
C GLU A 146 -2.76 -2.22 -97.55
N ASP A 147 -3.63 -2.89 -98.34
CA ASP A 147 -4.94 -2.57 -99.01
C ASP A 147 -5.97 -3.76 -98.83
N SER A 148 -6.49 -4.61 -99.75
CA SER A 148 -6.39 -4.80 -101.22
C SER A 148 -7.74 -5.12 -101.94
N VAL A 149 -8.40 -4.10 -102.51
CA VAL A 149 -9.05 -4.09 -103.86
C VAL A 149 -10.21 -5.07 -104.26
N LYS A 150 -11.42 -4.47 -104.39
CA LYS A 150 -12.50 -4.62 -105.43
C LYS A 150 -13.41 -5.90 -105.61
N LYS A 151 -14.70 -5.64 -105.33
CA LYS A 151 -15.94 -5.90 -106.15
C LYS A 151 -16.33 -7.33 -106.61
N GLY A 152 -17.52 -7.76 -106.17
CA GLY A 152 -18.38 -8.73 -106.89
C GLY A 152 -19.84 -8.77 -106.39
N LYS A 153 -20.83 -8.58 -107.27
CA LYS A 153 -22.28 -8.72 -106.94
C LYS A 153 -22.82 -10.05 -107.47
N LYS A 154 -23.46 -10.85 -106.60
CA LYS A 154 -24.83 -11.38 -106.83
C LYS A 154 -25.41 -12.03 -105.56
N LYS A 155 -26.73 -12.23 -105.57
CA LYS A 155 -27.49 -12.88 -104.49
C LYS A 155 -27.33 -14.40 -104.60
N ASP A 156 -27.37 -15.10 -103.48
CA ASP A 156 -28.17 -16.32 -103.38
C ASP A 156 -28.80 -16.50 -101.98
N LYS A 157 -29.77 -17.41 -101.86
CA LYS A 157 -30.59 -17.65 -100.66
C LYS A 157 -30.15 -18.91 -99.88
N LYS A 158 -30.54 -18.91 -98.60
CA LYS A 158 -30.60 -20.03 -97.62
C LYS A 158 -29.33 -20.29 -96.78
N LYS A 159 -29.49 -20.03 -95.46
CA LYS A 159 -28.87 -20.66 -94.25
C LYS A 159 -28.53 -19.67 -93.11
N LYS A 160 -29.38 -18.67 -92.84
CA LYS A 160 -29.39 -17.94 -91.57
C LYS A 160 -29.89 -18.84 -90.42
N VAL A 161 -29.02 -19.71 -89.89
CA VAL A 161 -29.26 -20.46 -88.63
C VAL A 161 -27.97 -20.61 -87.82
N PHE A 162 -26.87 -21.03 -88.45
CA PHE A 162 -25.75 -21.63 -87.71
C PHE A 162 -24.93 -20.66 -86.83
N LEU A 163 -24.83 -19.38 -87.19
CA LEU A 163 -24.09 -18.39 -86.38
C LEU A 163 -24.78 -18.09 -85.03
N PHE A 164 -26.11 -18.17 -84.96
CA PHE A 164 -26.82 -17.99 -83.68
C PHE A 164 -26.71 -19.22 -82.78
N SER A 165 -26.54 -20.42 -83.35
CA SER A 165 -26.32 -21.65 -82.56
C SER A 165 -24.96 -21.64 -81.87
N LEU A 166 -23.89 -21.24 -82.58
CA LEU A 166 -22.55 -21.16 -81.99
C LEU A 166 -22.46 -20.03 -80.94
N LEU A 167 -23.07 -18.87 -81.20
CA LEU A 167 -23.10 -17.77 -80.24
C LEU A 167 -23.98 -18.09 -79.02
N GLY A 168 -25.11 -18.77 -79.21
CA GLY A 168 -25.97 -19.26 -78.13
C GLY A 168 -25.29 -20.32 -77.27
N LEU A 169 -24.53 -21.23 -77.86
CA LEU A 169 -23.71 -22.21 -77.14
C LEU A 169 -22.58 -21.52 -76.36
N LEU A 170 -21.92 -20.52 -76.95
CA LEU A 170 -20.91 -19.71 -76.26
C LEU A 170 -21.53 -18.95 -75.07
N VAL A 171 -22.73 -18.37 -75.22
CA VAL A 171 -23.46 -17.73 -74.12
C VAL A 171 -23.83 -18.75 -73.05
N LEU A 172 -24.32 -19.94 -73.39
CA LEU A 172 -24.61 -21.00 -72.40
C LEU A 172 -23.36 -21.47 -71.66
N ILE A 173 -22.22 -21.59 -72.34
CA ILE A 173 -20.92 -21.92 -71.73
C ILE A 173 -20.44 -20.78 -70.83
N LEU A 174 -20.56 -19.51 -71.25
CA LEU A 174 -20.23 -18.34 -70.45
C LEU A 174 -21.18 -18.11 -69.27
N SER A 175 -22.46 -18.52 -69.39
CA SER A 175 -23.42 -18.53 -68.28
C SER A 175 -23.17 -19.69 -67.32
N GLY A 176 -22.75 -20.86 -67.81
CA GLY A 176 -22.33 -22.00 -66.98
C GLY A 176 -21.04 -21.70 -66.21
N LEU A 177 -20.03 -21.15 -66.88
CA LEU A 177 -18.81 -20.61 -66.25
C LEU A 177 -19.15 -19.45 -65.31
N GLY A 178 -20.09 -18.57 -65.70
CA GLY A 178 -20.52 -17.45 -64.87
C GLY A 178 -21.23 -17.89 -63.58
N TYR A 179 -22.04 -18.94 -63.66
CA TYR A 179 -22.67 -19.59 -62.51
C TYR A 179 -21.61 -20.26 -61.63
N TYR A 180 -20.70 -21.04 -62.22
CA TYR A 180 -19.59 -21.71 -61.52
C TYR A 180 -18.63 -20.73 -60.82
N PHE A 181 -18.29 -19.60 -61.46
CA PHE A 181 -17.51 -18.55 -60.80
C PHE A 181 -18.33 -17.82 -59.74
N SER A 182 -19.62 -17.53 -59.98
CA SER A 182 -20.48 -16.95 -58.93
C SER A 182 -20.70 -17.91 -57.74
N SER A 183 -20.61 -19.23 -57.94
CA SER A 183 -20.67 -20.26 -56.89
C SER A 183 -19.29 -20.63 -56.32
N THR A 184 -18.22 -19.93 -56.71
CA THR A 184 -16.87 -20.08 -56.12
C THR A 184 -16.27 -18.77 -55.63
N THR A 185 -16.87 -17.61 -55.94
CA THR A 185 -16.50 -16.28 -55.41
C THR A 185 -17.60 -15.58 -54.61
N GLY A 186 -18.78 -16.19 -54.45
CA GLY A 186 -19.90 -15.61 -53.69
C GLY A 186 -19.64 -15.51 -52.19
N PRO A 187 -20.43 -14.70 -51.44
CA PRO A 187 -20.22 -14.49 -50.01
C PRO A 187 -20.35 -15.77 -49.20
N GLN A 188 -21.28 -16.67 -49.60
CA GLN A 188 -21.46 -17.98 -48.97
C GLN A 188 -20.17 -18.79 -48.95
N VAL A 189 -19.46 -18.89 -50.09
CA VAL A 189 -18.20 -19.64 -50.21
C VAL A 189 -17.09 -19.09 -49.30
N THR A 190 -17.16 -17.80 -48.95
CA THR A 190 -16.25 -17.15 -48.00
C THR A 190 -16.65 -17.46 -46.55
N VAL A 191 -17.95 -17.56 -46.25
CA VAL A 191 -18.48 -18.01 -44.95
C VAL A 191 -18.22 -19.50 -44.74
N ASP A 192 -18.59 -20.37 -45.68
CA ASP A 192 -18.45 -21.83 -45.59
C ASP A 192 -17.01 -22.25 -45.23
N LYS A 193 -16.00 -21.54 -45.76
CA LYS A 193 -14.58 -21.73 -45.40
C LYS A 193 -14.28 -21.37 -43.95
N LEU A 194 -14.77 -20.22 -43.48
CA LEU A 194 -14.61 -19.77 -42.10
C LEU A 194 -15.34 -20.72 -41.13
N VAL A 195 -16.55 -21.14 -41.46
CA VAL A 195 -17.32 -22.15 -40.71
C VAL A 195 -16.53 -23.46 -40.64
N THR A 196 -16.05 -23.97 -41.77
CA THR A 196 -15.21 -25.18 -41.83
C THR A 196 -13.97 -25.06 -40.93
N ALA A 197 -13.30 -23.90 -40.93
CA ALA A 197 -12.13 -23.67 -40.08
C ALA A 197 -12.48 -23.60 -38.58
N ILE A 198 -13.62 -22.97 -38.22
CA ILE A 198 -14.12 -22.88 -36.84
C ILE A 198 -14.54 -24.27 -36.32
N GLU A 199 -15.31 -25.03 -37.09
CA GLU A 199 -15.79 -26.37 -36.71
C GLU A 199 -14.64 -27.36 -36.49
N HIS A 200 -13.63 -27.35 -37.35
CA HIS A 200 -12.41 -28.15 -37.19
C HIS A 200 -11.43 -27.57 -36.15
N LYS A 201 -11.72 -26.40 -35.58
CA LYS A 201 -10.85 -25.64 -34.66
C LYS A 201 -9.47 -25.30 -35.23
N ASP A 202 -9.37 -25.16 -36.56
CA ASP A 202 -8.15 -24.68 -37.21
C ASP A 202 -8.09 -23.14 -37.16
N TYR A 203 -7.74 -22.64 -35.98
CA TYR A 203 -7.53 -21.22 -35.75
C TYR A 203 -6.39 -20.62 -36.61
N ARG A 204 -5.54 -21.43 -37.27
CA ARG A 204 -4.54 -20.91 -38.24
C ARG A 204 -5.22 -20.58 -39.56
N GLU A 205 -6.12 -21.43 -40.04
CA GLU A 205 -6.92 -21.14 -41.23
C GLU A 205 -7.96 -20.04 -40.96
N VAL A 206 -8.51 -19.94 -39.73
CA VAL A 206 -9.28 -18.74 -39.33
C VAL A 206 -8.39 -17.49 -39.47
N ALA A 207 -7.20 -17.46 -38.88
CA ALA A 207 -6.29 -16.33 -38.99
C ALA A 207 -5.87 -16.01 -40.45
N SER A 208 -5.71 -17.03 -41.28
CA SER A 208 -5.50 -16.93 -42.73
C SER A 208 -6.66 -16.22 -43.43
N ILE A 209 -7.91 -16.59 -43.09
CA ILE A 209 -9.15 -16.01 -43.65
C ILE A 209 -9.41 -14.58 -43.16
N LEU A 210 -9.05 -14.24 -41.91
CA LEU A 210 -9.15 -12.87 -41.39
C LEU A 210 -8.06 -11.93 -41.93
N SER A 211 -6.93 -12.49 -42.40
CA SER A 211 -5.79 -11.72 -42.89
C SER A 211 -6.01 -11.11 -44.29
N SER A 212 -5.36 -9.97 -44.52
CA SER A 212 -5.25 -9.30 -45.83
C SER A 212 -3.78 -9.14 -46.24
N ASP A 213 -3.51 -8.48 -47.37
CA ASP A 213 -2.12 -8.17 -47.77
C ASP A 213 -1.41 -7.20 -46.81
N LYS A 214 -2.17 -6.39 -46.06
CA LYS A 214 -1.67 -5.28 -45.22
C LYS A 214 -1.85 -5.51 -43.72
N ASP A 215 -2.61 -6.53 -43.35
CA ASP A 215 -3.10 -6.77 -41.99
C ASP A 215 -3.04 -8.28 -41.74
N LYS A 216 -2.29 -8.73 -40.74
CA LYS A 216 -1.92 -10.15 -40.57
C LYS A 216 -2.27 -10.63 -39.17
N TRP A 217 -3.34 -11.41 -39.09
CA TRP A 217 -3.80 -12.03 -37.85
C TRP A 217 -2.93 -13.22 -37.47
N THR A 218 -2.66 -13.36 -36.17
CA THR A 218 -2.12 -14.59 -35.59
C THR A 218 -3.23 -15.60 -35.26
N LYS A 219 -2.86 -16.88 -35.06
CA LYS A 219 -3.78 -17.92 -34.60
C LYS A 219 -4.41 -17.53 -33.25
N GLU A 220 -3.61 -16.95 -32.37
CA GLU A 220 -3.96 -16.59 -31.00
C GLU A 220 -4.95 -15.40 -30.98
N GLU A 221 -4.75 -14.40 -31.84
CA GLU A 221 -5.70 -13.30 -32.01
C GLU A 221 -7.02 -13.75 -32.61
N ALA A 222 -6.97 -14.60 -33.65
CA ALA A 222 -8.16 -15.17 -34.29
C ALA A 222 -8.98 -16.02 -33.31
N GLN A 223 -8.31 -16.80 -32.46
CA GLN A 223 -8.96 -17.54 -31.38
C GLN A 223 -9.58 -16.59 -30.35
N SER A 224 -8.85 -15.56 -29.88
CA SER A 224 -9.38 -14.62 -28.89
C SER A 224 -10.61 -13.84 -29.37
N LEU A 225 -10.73 -13.55 -30.67
CA LEU A 225 -11.94 -12.95 -31.23
C LEU A 225 -13.15 -13.89 -31.13
N LEU A 226 -12.97 -15.16 -31.48
CA LEU A 226 -14.02 -16.18 -31.43
C LEU A 226 -14.44 -16.52 -30.00
N ASP A 227 -13.47 -16.65 -29.09
CA ASP A 227 -13.70 -16.87 -27.66
C ASP A 227 -14.49 -15.69 -27.06
N TYR A 228 -14.16 -14.45 -27.45
CA TYR A 228 -14.93 -13.26 -27.07
C TYR A 228 -16.37 -13.28 -27.64
N MET A 229 -16.55 -13.54 -28.93
CA MET A 229 -17.90 -13.60 -29.54
C MET A 229 -18.78 -14.65 -28.86
N THR A 230 -18.19 -15.82 -28.55
CA THR A 230 -18.84 -16.89 -27.80
C THR A 230 -19.24 -16.42 -26.39
N SER A 231 -18.36 -15.70 -25.67
CA SER A 231 -18.68 -15.13 -24.35
C SER A 231 -19.87 -14.19 -24.37
N GLN A 232 -20.03 -13.40 -25.45
CA GLN A 232 -21.14 -12.47 -25.63
C GLN A 232 -22.44 -13.14 -26.10
N LYS A 233 -22.40 -14.46 -26.36
CA LYS A 233 -23.46 -15.29 -26.96
C LYS A 233 -23.81 -14.86 -28.39
N ILE A 234 -22.79 -14.46 -29.16
CA ILE A 234 -22.91 -14.14 -30.58
C ILE A 234 -22.53 -15.40 -31.38
N ASP A 235 -23.49 -16.02 -32.04
CA ASP A 235 -23.24 -17.11 -32.98
C ASP A 235 -22.72 -16.54 -34.31
N VAL A 236 -21.38 -16.53 -34.44
CA VAL A 236 -20.68 -16.02 -35.62
C VAL A 236 -21.00 -16.81 -36.89
N ILE A 237 -21.40 -18.09 -36.78
CA ILE A 237 -21.73 -18.93 -37.92
C ILE A 237 -23.10 -18.52 -38.45
N TYR A 238 -24.11 -18.50 -37.58
CA TYR A 238 -25.48 -18.11 -37.91
C TYR A 238 -25.56 -16.68 -38.46
N GLU A 239 -24.92 -15.72 -37.79
CA GLU A 239 -24.98 -14.31 -38.19
C GLU A 239 -24.28 -14.04 -39.54
N LEU A 240 -23.13 -14.68 -39.82
CA LEU A 240 -22.45 -14.52 -41.11
C LEU A 240 -23.18 -15.23 -42.25
N ASP A 241 -23.77 -16.41 -42.01
CA ASP A 241 -24.63 -17.09 -42.98
C ASP A 241 -25.87 -16.25 -43.33
N HIS A 242 -26.54 -15.68 -42.31
CA HIS A 242 -27.67 -14.78 -42.52
C HIS A 242 -27.29 -13.55 -43.36
N ILE A 243 -26.12 -12.95 -43.11
CA ILE A 243 -25.58 -11.84 -43.93
C ILE A 243 -25.27 -12.30 -45.36
N ALA A 244 -24.65 -13.48 -45.55
CA ALA A 244 -24.28 -13.99 -46.86
C ALA A 244 -25.50 -14.27 -47.75
N GLN A 245 -26.57 -14.82 -47.18
CA GLN A 245 -27.81 -15.13 -47.89
C GLN A 245 -28.67 -13.88 -48.17
N SER A 246 -28.81 -12.97 -47.20
CA SER A 246 -29.73 -11.82 -47.29
C SER A 246 -29.12 -10.60 -48.01
N SER A 247 -28.17 -9.91 -47.36
CA SER A 247 -27.62 -8.62 -47.82
C SER A 247 -26.33 -8.75 -48.63
N LYS A 248 -25.66 -9.91 -48.58
CA LYS A 248 -24.34 -10.23 -49.16
C LYS A 248 -23.16 -9.42 -48.61
N THR A 249 -23.43 -8.36 -47.86
CA THR A 249 -22.46 -7.55 -47.10
C THR A 249 -23.12 -7.04 -45.83
N GLY A 250 -22.41 -7.06 -44.71
CA GLY A 250 -22.95 -6.72 -43.40
C GLY A 250 -21.88 -6.79 -42.31
N ILE A 251 -22.22 -6.30 -41.12
CA ILE A 251 -21.28 -6.17 -39.99
C ILE A 251 -21.97 -6.67 -38.72
N ILE A 252 -21.36 -7.65 -38.06
CA ILE A 252 -21.77 -8.14 -36.75
C ILE A 252 -21.26 -7.17 -35.68
N LYS A 253 -22.11 -6.86 -34.71
CA LYS A 253 -21.79 -5.98 -33.58
C LYS A 253 -22.11 -6.64 -32.25
N ASP A 254 -21.40 -6.21 -31.21
CA ASP A 254 -21.75 -6.53 -29.82
C ASP A 254 -22.79 -5.56 -29.23
N LYS A 255 -23.09 -5.75 -27.94
CA LYS A 255 -23.98 -4.88 -27.16
C LYS A 255 -23.39 -3.48 -26.91
N LYS A 256 -22.05 -3.35 -26.82
CA LYS A 256 -21.34 -2.06 -26.68
C LYS A 256 -21.13 -1.33 -28.02
N GLN A 257 -21.76 -1.79 -29.11
CA GLN A 257 -21.65 -1.25 -30.47
C GLN A 257 -20.24 -1.31 -31.08
N ASN A 258 -19.37 -2.17 -30.55
CA ASN A 258 -18.17 -2.61 -31.24
C ASN A 258 -18.57 -3.36 -32.50
N LEU A 259 -18.06 -2.92 -33.65
CA LEU A 259 -18.00 -3.70 -34.88
C LEU A 259 -16.97 -4.81 -34.67
N LEU A 260 -17.30 -6.07 -34.97
CA LEU A 260 -16.37 -7.19 -34.73
C LEU A 260 -15.83 -7.74 -36.06
N ILE A 261 -16.73 -8.36 -36.81
CA ILE A 261 -16.47 -9.12 -38.03
C ILE A 261 -17.61 -8.89 -39.02
N GLY A 262 -17.36 -9.04 -40.32
CA GLY A 262 -18.37 -8.82 -41.34
C GLY A 262 -17.98 -9.37 -42.71
N ILE A 263 -18.85 -9.12 -43.70
CA ILE A 263 -18.63 -9.50 -45.10
C ILE A 263 -18.57 -8.24 -45.95
N GLU A 264 -17.49 -8.09 -46.71
CA GLU A 264 -17.24 -6.97 -47.61
C GLU A 264 -16.92 -7.43 -49.04
N LYS A 265 -17.19 -6.55 -50.01
CA LYS A 265 -16.78 -6.75 -51.41
C LYS A 265 -15.26 -6.56 -51.52
N ALA A 266 -14.58 -7.59 -52.02
CA ALA A 266 -13.16 -7.55 -52.34
C ALA A 266 -12.94 -7.06 -53.79
N ASN A 267 -11.81 -7.41 -54.40
CA ASN A 267 -11.56 -7.14 -55.81
C ASN A 267 -12.49 -7.97 -56.74
N LYS A 268 -12.44 -7.69 -58.04
CA LYS A 268 -13.17 -8.48 -59.05
C LYS A 268 -12.24 -9.47 -59.76
N LYS A 269 -12.50 -10.77 -59.59
CA LYS A 269 -11.84 -11.83 -60.37
C LYS A 269 -12.14 -11.64 -61.85
N PHE A 270 -11.09 -11.65 -62.68
CA PHE A 270 -11.18 -11.42 -64.12
C PHE A 270 -11.93 -10.12 -64.51
N GLY A 271 -11.97 -9.12 -63.62
CA GLY A 271 -12.66 -7.85 -63.81
C GLY A 271 -14.20 -7.90 -63.72
N ILE A 272 -14.82 -9.09 -63.77
CA ILE A 272 -16.29 -9.25 -63.88
C ILE A 272 -16.92 -9.96 -62.67
N PHE A 273 -16.24 -10.90 -62.02
CA PHE A 273 -16.79 -11.63 -60.88
C PHE A 273 -16.44 -10.93 -59.57
N GLN A 274 -17.45 -10.47 -58.83
CA GLN A 274 -17.25 -9.88 -57.52
C GLN A 274 -16.81 -10.97 -56.54
N GLU A 275 -15.60 -10.83 -55.97
CA GLU A 275 -15.17 -11.64 -54.83
C GLU A 275 -15.60 -10.96 -53.52
N TYR A 276 -15.79 -11.76 -52.47
CA TYR A 276 -16.16 -11.29 -51.13
C TYR A 276 -15.12 -11.78 -50.12
N ARG A 277 -14.81 -10.95 -49.13
CA ARG A 277 -13.91 -11.31 -48.02
C ARG A 277 -14.66 -11.25 -46.68
N ILE A 278 -14.16 -12.01 -45.71
CA ILE A 278 -14.35 -11.65 -44.31
C ILE A 278 -13.57 -10.36 -44.06
N THR A 279 -14.08 -9.52 -43.17
CA THR A 279 -13.45 -8.27 -42.76
C THR A 279 -13.54 -8.14 -41.24
N THR A 280 -12.57 -7.50 -40.62
CA THR A 280 -12.47 -7.32 -39.17
C THR A 280 -12.26 -5.86 -38.82
N TYR A 281 -12.86 -5.40 -37.72
CA TYR A 281 -12.82 -3.98 -37.35
C TYR A 281 -11.90 -3.75 -36.14
N PRO A 282 -10.74 -3.11 -36.31
CA PRO A 282 -9.77 -2.92 -35.23
C PRO A 282 -10.24 -1.91 -34.18
N ILE A 283 -9.71 -2.05 -32.97
CA ILE A 283 -9.95 -1.13 -31.84
C ILE A 283 -8.98 0.05 -31.94
N GLU A 284 -9.47 1.30 -31.84
CA GLU A 284 -8.63 2.49 -31.56
C GLU A 284 -8.31 2.50 -30.06
N VAL A 285 -7.02 2.40 -29.71
CA VAL A 285 -6.58 2.30 -28.32
C VAL A 285 -5.90 3.58 -27.87
N THR A 286 -6.27 4.07 -26.69
CA THR A 286 -5.56 5.13 -25.98
C THR A 286 -5.10 4.64 -24.60
N ALA A 287 -4.15 5.35 -24.01
CA ALA A 287 -3.67 5.10 -22.65
C ALA A 287 -3.50 6.39 -21.85
N THR A 288 -3.87 6.36 -20.58
CA THR A 288 -3.64 7.39 -19.56
C THR A 288 -2.86 6.79 -18.39
N THR A 289 -2.10 7.62 -17.67
CA THR A 289 -1.30 7.18 -16.52
C THR A 289 -0.91 8.36 -15.63
N ASN A 290 -0.85 8.15 -14.31
CA ASN A 290 -0.26 9.08 -13.35
C ASN A 290 1.24 8.81 -13.04
N LEU A 291 1.81 7.75 -13.63
CA LEU A 291 3.15 7.25 -13.34
C LEU A 291 4.24 8.14 -13.97
N ASP A 292 5.40 8.24 -13.31
CA ASP A 292 6.58 8.88 -13.89
C ASP A 292 7.36 7.90 -14.80
N ASP A 293 8.10 8.44 -15.78
CA ASP A 293 8.92 7.69 -16.76
C ASP A 293 8.19 6.55 -17.52
N ALA A 294 6.86 6.58 -17.56
CA ALA A 294 5.99 5.48 -17.98
C ALA A 294 6.21 5.04 -19.45
N LYS A 295 6.34 3.73 -19.66
CA LYS A 295 6.57 3.10 -20.96
C LYS A 295 5.79 1.80 -21.08
N LEU A 296 5.05 1.67 -22.17
CA LEU A 296 4.22 0.51 -22.46
C LEU A 296 4.86 -0.29 -23.60
N LYS A 297 5.25 -1.53 -23.34
CA LYS A 297 5.82 -2.45 -24.33
C LYS A 297 4.69 -3.32 -24.90
N THR A 298 4.55 -3.32 -26.22
CA THR A 298 3.62 -4.20 -26.97
C THR A 298 4.32 -5.42 -27.58
N SER A 299 5.64 -5.39 -27.65
CA SER A 299 6.51 -6.53 -28.02
C SER A 299 7.95 -6.26 -27.56
N GLU A 300 8.88 -7.19 -27.79
CA GLU A 300 10.32 -7.00 -27.54
C GLU A 300 10.92 -5.76 -28.25
N LYS A 301 10.29 -5.30 -29.34
CA LYS A 301 10.82 -4.27 -30.25
C LYS A 301 9.99 -2.98 -30.28
N GLU A 302 8.79 -3.01 -29.70
CA GLU A 302 7.86 -1.90 -29.68
C GLU A 302 7.62 -1.43 -28.24
N SER A 303 7.96 -0.17 -27.96
CA SER A 303 7.63 0.48 -26.69
C SER A 303 7.22 1.92 -26.92
N THR A 304 6.07 2.30 -26.37
CA THR A 304 5.49 3.64 -26.44
C THR A 304 5.68 4.35 -25.11
N VAL A 305 6.30 5.54 -25.13
CA VAL A 305 6.38 6.40 -23.95
C VAL A 305 5.00 6.99 -23.68
N LEU A 306 4.47 6.76 -22.48
CA LEU A 306 3.21 7.36 -22.02
C LEU A 306 3.52 8.70 -21.34
N LYS A 307 2.69 9.71 -21.57
CA LYS A 307 2.83 11.01 -20.90
C LYS A 307 1.96 11.04 -19.64
N LYS A 308 2.60 11.33 -18.50
CA LYS A 308 1.93 11.53 -17.20
C LYS A 308 0.77 12.53 -17.33
N ASN A 309 -0.39 12.13 -16.84
CA ASN A 309 -1.67 12.85 -16.86
C ASN A 309 -2.13 13.31 -18.26
N GLN A 310 -1.74 12.60 -19.34
CA GLN A 310 -2.15 12.93 -20.72
C GLN A 310 -2.53 11.66 -21.51
N THR A 311 -3.63 11.75 -22.26
CA THR A 311 -4.08 10.67 -23.17
C THR A 311 -3.08 10.48 -24.31
N THR A 312 -2.42 9.31 -24.32
CA THR A 312 -1.47 8.89 -25.34
C THR A 312 -2.20 7.95 -26.32
N LYS A 313 -2.16 8.23 -27.63
CA LYS A 313 -2.74 7.32 -28.64
C LYS A 313 -1.77 6.18 -28.93
N LEU A 314 -2.22 4.94 -28.78
CA LEU A 314 -1.44 3.73 -29.07
C LEU A 314 -1.65 3.23 -30.51
N GLY A 315 -2.74 3.64 -31.16
CA GLY A 315 -3.02 3.35 -32.56
C GLY A 315 -4.24 2.46 -32.74
N LYS A 316 -4.15 1.51 -33.69
CA LYS A 316 -5.20 0.54 -33.99
C LYS A 316 -4.66 -0.89 -33.86
N VAL A 317 -5.42 -1.77 -33.22
CA VAL A 317 -5.05 -3.18 -32.99
C VAL A 317 -6.22 -4.11 -33.31
N HIS A 318 -5.93 -5.39 -33.55
CA HIS A 318 -6.95 -6.43 -33.71
C HIS A 318 -7.90 -6.51 -32.50
N PHE A 319 -9.14 -6.94 -32.72
CA PHE A 319 -10.10 -7.19 -31.65
C PHE A 319 -9.76 -8.52 -30.94
N ALA A 320 -8.70 -8.50 -30.15
CA ALA A 320 -8.11 -9.68 -29.52
C ALA A 320 -7.42 -9.30 -28.20
N SER A 321 -7.33 -10.26 -27.28
CA SER A 321 -6.56 -10.13 -26.05
C SER A 321 -5.07 -10.05 -26.36
N ARG A 322 -4.33 -9.14 -25.70
CA ARG A 322 -2.87 -9.06 -25.82
C ARG A 322 -2.22 -8.75 -24.47
N ASP A 323 -1.26 -9.57 -24.08
CA ASP A 323 -0.43 -9.34 -22.89
C ASP A 323 0.69 -8.34 -23.22
N MET A 324 0.92 -7.40 -22.31
CA MET A 324 1.78 -6.22 -22.49
C MET A 324 2.56 -5.95 -21.18
N GLN A 325 3.66 -5.19 -21.27
CA GLN A 325 4.44 -4.83 -20.07
C GLN A 325 4.45 -3.32 -19.87
N LEU A 326 4.01 -2.88 -18.70
CA LEU A 326 4.07 -1.49 -18.24
C LEU A 326 5.30 -1.32 -17.37
N ASP A 327 6.31 -0.59 -17.85
CA ASP A 327 7.36 -0.05 -17.01
C ASP A 327 6.98 1.37 -16.56
N GLY A 328 7.39 1.77 -15.37
CA GLY A 328 7.21 3.14 -14.89
C GLY A 328 7.90 3.39 -13.56
N LYS A 329 7.42 4.41 -12.84
CA LYS A 329 7.91 4.79 -11.52
C LYS A 329 6.76 5.29 -10.64
N THR A 330 6.65 4.72 -9.44
CA THR A 330 5.81 5.20 -8.34
C THR A 330 6.67 5.83 -7.24
N GLU A 331 6.09 6.18 -6.09
CA GLU A 331 6.86 6.70 -4.96
C GLU A 331 7.94 5.73 -4.45
N VAL A 332 7.77 4.41 -4.61
CA VAL A 332 8.70 3.36 -4.15
C VAL A 332 9.78 3.02 -5.17
N GLY A 333 9.87 3.79 -6.25
CA GLY A 333 10.90 3.67 -7.28
C GLY A 333 10.37 3.09 -8.57
N LYS A 334 11.25 2.40 -9.31
CA LYS A 334 10.90 1.84 -10.63
C LYS A 334 10.04 0.60 -10.46
N ILE A 335 8.99 0.50 -11.28
CA ILE A 335 8.04 -0.62 -11.30
C ILE A 335 8.03 -1.23 -12.69
N SER A 336 7.69 -2.52 -12.76
CA SER A 336 7.26 -3.19 -13.98
C SER A 336 6.08 -4.07 -13.63
N SER A 337 5.01 -4.02 -14.43
CA SER A 337 3.79 -4.82 -14.25
C SER A 337 3.38 -5.47 -15.57
N GLY A 338 2.86 -6.70 -15.48
CA GLY A 338 2.19 -7.36 -16.58
C GLY A 338 0.76 -6.83 -16.69
N VAL A 339 0.44 -6.17 -17.81
CA VAL A 339 -0.89 -5.57 -18.06
C VAL A 339 -1.51 -6.18 -19.30
N LYS A 340 -2.83 -6.35 -19.32
CA LYS A 340 -3.54 -7.00 -20.43
C LYS A 340 -4.44 -6.01 -21.16
N LEU A 341 -4.34 -5.99 -22.48
CA LEU A 341 -5.37 -5.40 -23.33
C LEU A 341 -6.53 -6.40 -23.39
N ASP A 342 -7.60 -6.12 -22.65
CA ASP A 342 -8.88 -6.82 -22.74
C ASP A 342 -9.82 -6.10 -23.74
N PRO A 343 -10.10 -6.69 -24.91
CA PRO A 343 -11.02 -6.10 -25.88
C PRO A 343 -12.48 -6.09 -25.39
N ALA A 344 -12.84 -6.88 -24.37
CA ALA A 344 -14.18 -6.88 -23.79
C ALA A 344 -14.52 -5.57 -23.07
N GLN A 345 -13.52 -4.77 -22.66
CA GLN A 345 -13.75 -3.43 -22.11
C GLN A 345 -14.14 -2.40 -23.17
N ALA A 346 -13.75 -2.61 -24.43
CA ALA A 346 -13.95 -1.65 -25.52
C ALA A 346 -15.42 -1.29 -25.78
N SER A 347 -15.67 -0.09 -26.30
CA SER A 347 -17.01 0.39 -26.71
C SER A 347 -16.90 1.18 -28.00
N LYS A 348 -17.77 0.91 -28.99
CA LYS A 348 -17.72 1.52 -30.34
C LYS A 348 -16.33 1.46 -31.01
N ASN A 349 -15.62 0.34 -30.84
CA ASN A 349 -14.23 0.11 -31.25
C ASN A 349 -13.22 1.09 -30.63
N LYS A 350 -13.46 1.57 -29.41
CA LYS A 350 -12.50 2.37 -28.63
C LYS A 350 -12.21 1.71 -27.29
N LEU A 351 -10.95 1.73 -26.89
CA LEU A 351 -10.48 1.20 -25.61
C LEU A 351 -9.50 2.19 -25.00
N ASP A 352 -9.87 2.74 -23.84
CA ASP A 352 -9.08 3.71 -23.10
C ASP A 352 -8.47 3.02 -21.86
N LEU A 353 -7.20 2.62 -21.96
CA LEU A 353 -6.46 1.93 -20.90
C LEU A 353 -6.01 2.93 -19.85
N THR A 354 -6.25 2.66 -18.57
CA THR A 354 -5.80 3.52 -17.46
C THR A 354 -4.77 2.77 -16.62
N PHE A 355 -3.58 3.35 -16.48
CA PHE A 355 -2.45 2.77 -15.76
C PHE A 355 -2.03 3.69 -14.61
N ASN A 356 -2.81 3.71 -13.53
CA ASN A 356 -2.52 4.56 -12.38
C ASN A 356 -1.89 3.74 -11.24
N SER A 357 -1.01 4.38 -10.46
CA SER A 357 -0.74 3.94 -9.10
C SER A 357 -1.90 4.34 -8.19
N GLU A 358 -2.24 3.44 -7.28
CA GLU A 358 -3.23 3.60 -6.22
C GLU A 358 -2.55 3.37 -4.87
N LYS A 359 -3.02 4.06 -3.83
CA LYS A 359 -2.63 3.75 -2.46
C LYS A 359 -3.28 2.44 -2.02
N ARG A 360 -2.48 1.38 -1.85
CA ARG A 360 -2.91 0.16 -1.15
C ARG A 360 -2.45 0.20 0.30
N LEU A 361 -3.29 -0.31 1.18
CA LEU A 361 -3.01 -0.48 2.61
C LEU A 361 -2.59 -1.94 2.83
N LEU A 362 -1.30 -2.19 3.02
CA LEU A 362 -0.72 -3.53 3.13
C LEU A 362 -0.33 -3.83 4.58
N GLU A 363 -0.35 -5.12 4.93
CA GLU A 363 0.02 -5.62 6.25
C GLU A 363 1.17 -6.63 6.13
N VAL A 364 2.24 -6.46 6.91
CA VAL A 364 3.31 -7.47 7.08
C VAL A 364 3.16 -8.20 8.41
N GLU A 365 3.36 -9.51 8.38
CA GLU A 365 3.39 -10.36 9.57
C GLU A 365 4.84 -10.77 9.87
N PHE A 366 5.24 -10.67 11.14
CA PHE A 366 6.53 -11.16 11.62
C PHE A 366 6.44 -12.64 12.02
N PRO A 367 7.50 -13.45 11.81
CA PRO A 367 7.51 -14.85 12.20
C PRO A 367 7.59 -14.99 13.74
N GLU A 368 7.19 -16.16 14.24
CA GLU A 368 6.99 -16.44 15.68
C GLU A 368 8.20 -16.15 16.58
N GLU A 369 9.44 -16.21 16.04
CA GLU A 369 10.65 -15.83 16.80
C GLU A 369 10.75 -14.34 17.14
N VAL A 370 9.89 -13.48 16.58
CA VAL A 370 9.89 -12.02 16.77
C VAL A 370 8.66 -11.58 17.58
N SER A 371 8.70 -11.83 18.89
CA SER A 371 7.64 -11.39 19.80
C SER A 371 7.82 -9.91 20.19
N ASN A 372 6.81 -9.07 19.93
CA ASN A 372 6.76 -7.64 20.29
C ASN A 372 7.96 -6.79 19.79
N PRO A 373 8.22 -6.73 18.47
CA PRO A 373 9.26 -5.86 17.92
C PRO A 373 8.94 -4.37 18.12
N THR A 374 9.97 -3.55 18.40
CA THR A 374 9.88 -2.08 18.42
C THR A 374 10.58 -1.48 17.19
N ASP A 375 10.46 -0.17 17.00
CA ASP A 375 11.18 0.60 15.97
C ASP A 375 11.06 0.01 14.55
N ILE A 376 9.89 -0.55 14.26
CA ILE A 376 9.55 -1.20 12.99
C ILE A 376 9.69 -0.18 11.86
N LYS A 377 10.36 -0.58 10.77
CA LYS A 377 10.53 0.18 9.54
C LYS A 377 10.34 -0.76 8.36
N VAL A 378 9.19 -0.70 7.72
CA VAL A 378 8.90 -1.48 6.51
C VAL A 378 9.44 -0.75 5.29
N ALA A 379 10.12 -1.47 4.42
CA ALA A 379 10.71 -0.95 3.19
C ALA A 379 10.34 -1.80 1.96
N VAL A 380 9.75 -1.14 0.98
CA VAL A 380 9.29 -1.69 -0.30
C VAL A 380 10.25 -1.25 -1.40
N ASN A 381 10.74 -2.20 -2.20
CA ASN A 381 11.73 -1.99 -3.27
C ASN A 381 13.01 -1.24 -2.82
N GLY A 382 13.32 -1.25 -1.52
CA GLY A 382 14.46 -0.58 -0.91
C GLY A 382 14.20 0.83 -0.38
N LYS A 383 12.97 1.36 -0.47
CA LYS A 383 12.56 2.63 0.15
C LYS A 383 11.71 2.36 1.39
N GLU A 384 11.99 3.05 2.50
CA GLU A 384 11.13 3.04 3.70
C GLU A 384 9.75 3.63 3.37
N VAL A 385 8.67 2.94 3.75
CA VAL A 385 7.27 3.33 3.47
C VAL A 385 6.40 3.47 4.72
N GLY A 386 6.76 2.82 5.83
CA GLY A 386 5.96 2.89 7.04
C GLY A 386 6.71 2.42 8.28
N THR A 387 6.27 2.90 9.45
CA THR A 387 6.89 2.63 10.76
C THR A 387 6.08 1.64 11.62
N SER A 388 5.31 0.77 10.96
CA SER A 388 4.33 -0.14 11.58
C SER A 388 4.13 -1.37 10.69
N THR A 389 3.54 -2.46 11.21
CA THR A 389 3.17 -3.64 10.41
C THR A 389 2.13 -3.33 9.33
N LEU A 390 1.27 -2.34 9.57
CA LEU A 390 0.30 -1.83 8.62
C LEU A 390 0.82 -0.53 8.00
N PHE A 391 0.83 -0.42 6.67
CA PHE A 391 1.41 0.72 5.94
C PHE A 391 0.70 0.99 4.61
N GLU A 392 0.70 2.25 4.16
CA GLU A 392 0.24 2.63 2.82
C GLU A 392 1.40 2.61 1.82
N VAL A 393 1.11 2.33 0.54
CA VAL A 393 2.08 2.42 -0.55
C VAL A 393 1.40 2.66 -1.91
N ASP A 394 1.94 3.56 -2.74
CA ASP A 394 1.55 3.71 -4.15
C ASP A 394 2.06 2.53 -5.01
N VAL A 395 1.12 1.67 -5.45
CA VAL A 395 1.37 0.49 -6.30
C VAL A 395 0.39 0.41 -7.47
N VAL A 396 0.70 -0.41 -8.46
CA VAL A 396 -0.15 -0.74 -9.62
C VAL A 396 -0.60 -2.20 -9.51
N ALA A 397 -1.80 -2.53 -10.02
CA ALA A 397 -2.25 -3.93 -10.15
C ALA A 397 -1.19 -4.79 -10.87
N HIS A 398 -1.02 -6.04 -10.40
CA HIS A 398 -0.04 -7.03 -10.88
C HIS A 398 1.44 -6.60 -10.82
N GLN A 399 1.75 -5.54 -10.08
CA GLN A 399 3.13 -5.14 -9.80
C GLN A 399 3.81 -6.14 -8.86
N GLU A 400 5.02 -6.60 -9.20
CA GLU A 400 5.90 -7.29 -8.25
C GLU A 400 6.60 -6.28 -7.32
N ILE A 401 6.64 -6.58 -6.02
CA ILE A 401 7.38 -5.81 -5.01
C ILE A 401 8.27 -6.70 -4.14
N GLU A 402 9.42 -6.16 -3.73
CA GLU A 402 10.29 -6.72 -2.70
C GLU A 402 10.05 -6.01 -1.37
N VAL A 403 9.50 -6.72 -0.38
CA VAL A 403 9.17 -6.18 0.96
C VAL A 403 10.08 -6.76 2.02
N HIS A 404 10.59 -5.92 2.92
CA HIS A 404 11.33 -6.34 4.11
C HIS A 404 11.10 -5.34 5.24
N ALA A 405 11.35 -5.76 6.48
CA ALA A 405 11.32 -4.88 7.64
C ALA A 405 12.68 -4.84 8.35
N VAL A 406 13.06 -3.64 8.78
CA VAL A 406 14.03 -3.45 9.88
C VAL A 406 13.22 -3.30 11.17
N PHE A 407 13.72 -3.85 12.27
CA PHE A 407 13.08 -3.76 13.58
C PHE A 407 14.13 -3.76 14.70
N ASN A 408 13.70 -3.41 15.91
CA ASN A 408 14.47 -3.60 17.14
C ASN A 408 13.84 -4.72 17.99
N LEU A 409 14.67 -5.51 18.64
CA LEU A 409 14.26 -6.41 19.71
C LEU A 409 15.32 -6.45 20.81
N ASN A 410 14.92 -6.26 22.07
CA ASN A 410 15.79 -6.21 23.24
C ASN A 410 16.93 -5.16 23.15
N GLY A 411 16.78 -4.11 22.35
CA GLY A 411 17.78 -3.06 22.13
C GLY A 411 18.69 -3.30 20.92
N GLU A 412 18.72 -4.50 20.33
CA GLU A 412 19.45 -4.79 19.09
C GLU A 412 18.57 -4.62 17.86
N SER A 413 19.17 -4.14 16.76
CA SER A 413 18.48 -4.04 15.47
C SER A 413 18.72 -5.26 14.58
N TYR A 414 17.66 -5.64 13.87
CA TYR A 414 17.55 -6.81 13.00
C TYR A 414 16.83 -6.44 11.69
N THR A 415 17.01 -7.27 10.67
CA THR A 415 16.37 -7.11 9.36
C THR A 415 15.81 -8.45 8.89
N THR A 416 14.62 -8.45 8.31
CA THR A 416 14.04 -9.65 7.69
C THR A 416 14.68 -9.94 6.33
N GLU A 417 14.50 -11.16 5.84
CA GLU A 417 14.71 -11.45 4.42
C GLU A 417 13.67 -10.67 3.57
N LYS A 418 13.96 -10.53 2.27
CA LYS A 418 13.05 -9.92 1.30
C LYS A 418 11.98 -10.91 0.87
N ALA A 419 10.73 -10.65 1.23
CA ALA A 419 9.58 -11.29 0.63
C ALA A 419 9.36 -10.72 -0.79
N LYS A 420 8.91 -11.56 -1.73
CA LYS A 420 8.41 -11.14 -3.04
C LYS A 420 6.91 -11.35 -3.09
N VAL A 421 6.18 -10.32 -3.49
CA VAL A 421 4.71 -10.30 -3.52
C VAL A 421 4.25 -9.66 -4.83
N THR A 422 3.19 -10.18 -5.41
CA THR A 422 2.51 -9.58 -6.57
C THR A 422 1.23 -8.93 -6.08
N ILE A 423 1.05 -7.63 -6.37
CA ILE A 423 -0.15 -6.88 -5.97
C ILE A 423 -1.39 -7.38 -6.73
N GLY A 424 -2.49 -7.54 -6.00
CA GLY A 424 -3.78 -7.99 -6.53
C GLY A 424 -4.46 -6.97 -7.45
N GLU A 425 -5.48 -7.41 -8.19
CA GLU A 425 -6.25 -6.49 -9.04
C GLU A 425 -7.03 -5.49 -8.17
N THR A 426 -7.67 -5.96 -7.10
CA THR A 426 -8.35 -5.15 -6.09
C THR A 426 -7.65 -5.21 -4.73
N SER A 427 -7.99 -4.30 -3.82
CA SER A 427 -7.45 -4.28 -2.44
C SER A 427 -7.94 -5.42 -1.55
N ASP A 428 -8.98 -6.15 -1.97
CA ASP A 428 -9.47 -7.33 -1.24
C ASP A 428 -8.71 -8.61 -1.65
N ASP A 429 -7.90 -8.55 -2.72
CA ASP A 429 -7.01 -9.63 -3.18
C ASP A 429 -5.60 -9.58 -2.55
N ASP A 430 -5.25 -8.49 -1.86
CA ASP A 430 -3.92 -8.26 -1.29
C ASP A 430 -3.75 -9.03 0.06
N GLU A 431 -3.13 -10.22 0.01
CA GLU A 431 -2.86 -11.06 1.19
C GLU A 431 -1.81 -10.46 2.16
N VAL A 432 -1.84 -10.93 3.43
CA VAL A 432 -0.88 -10.52 4.47
C VAL A 432 0.53 -11.03 4.15
N ILE A 433 1.52 -10.14 4.21
CA ILE A 433 2.88 -10.41 3.76
C ILE A 433 3.71 -11.02 4.91
N THR A 434 3.73 -12.35 5.01
CA THR A 434 4.54 -13.07 6.01
C THR A 434 6.04 -12.91 5.73
N LEU A 435 6.74 -12.20 6.61
CA LEU A 435 8.19 -12.00 6.57
C LEU A 435 8.95 -13.20 7.14
N LYS A 436 10.24 -13.31 6.80
CA LYS A 436 11.11 -14.43 7.21
C LYS A 436 12.44 -13.91 7.75
N LEU A 437 13.09 -14.69 8.61
CA LEU A 437 14.42 -14.38 9.13
C LEU A 437 15.47 -15.32 8.55
N SER A 438 16.66 -14.78 8.28
CA SER A 438 17.79 -15.62 7.91
C SER A 438 18.30 -16.42 9.12
N LYS A 439 18.96 -17.55 8.86
CA LYS A 439 19.49 -18.44 9.91
C LYS A 439 20.44 -17.71 10.88
N ASP A 440 21.21 -16.75 10.38
CA ASP A 440 22.15 -15.96 11.19
C ASP A 440 21.42 -14.96 12.10
N VAL A 441 20.29 -14.39 11.65
CA VAL A 441 19.43 -13.54 12.48
C VAL A 441 18.72 -14.36 13.56
N ILE A 442 18.17 -15.53 13.21
CA ILE A 442 17.58 -16.47 14.19
C ILE A 442 18.61 -16.91 15.24
N LYS A 443 19.87 -17.12 14.83
CA LYS A 443 20.97 -17.41 15.76
C LYS A 443 21.25 -16.22 16.69
N ARG A 444 21.45 -15.02 16.14
CA ARG A 444 21.72 -13.79 16.92
C ARG A 444 20.63 -13.51 17.95
N LEU A 445 19.35 -13.66 17.58
CA LEU A 445 18.22 -13.48 18.50
C LEU A 445 18.33 -14.40 19.72
N LYS A 446 18.66 -15.69 19.50
CA LYS A 446 18.82 -16.68 20.58
C LYS A 446 20.07 -16.44 21.42
N ASP A 447 21.19 -16.06 20.79
CA ASP A 447 22.42 -15.68 21.49
C ASP A 447 22.19 -14.44 22.39
N ALA A 448 21.49 -13.42 21.88
CA ALA A 448 21.14 -12.19 22.60
C ALA A 448 20.14 -12.45 23.74
N GLU A 449 19.10 -13.25 23.52
CA GLU A 449 18.15 -13.66 24.57
C GLU A 449 18.85 -14.42 25.71
N THR A 450 19.79 -15.31 25.37
CA THR A 450 20.59 -16.07 26.34
C THR A 450 21.50 -15.14 27.15
N ALA A 451 22.17 -14.17 26.50
CA ALA A 451 22.97 -13.16 27.16
C ALA A 451 22.15 -12.23 28.06
N ARG A 452 20.93 -11.85 27.64
CA ARG A 452 19.99 -11.04 28.43
C ARG A 452 19.58 -11.78 29.71
N LYS A 453 19.17 -13.05 29.59
CA LYS A 453 18.79 -13.91 30.72
C LYS A 453 19.95 -14.13 31.72
N ALA A 454 21.18 -14.30 31.22
CA ALA A 454 22.36 -14.41 32.08
C ALA A 454 22.61 -13.13 32.90
N LYS A 455 22.54 -11.95 32.27
CA LYS A 455 22.66 -10.65 32.95
C LYS A 455 21.54 -10.39 33.96
N GLU A 456 20.31 -10.77 33.64
CA GLU A 456 19.15 -10.58 34.51
C GLU A 456 19.28 -11.43 35.80
N GLU A 457 19.71 -12.68 35.67
CA GLU A 457 19.99 -13.59 36.79
C GLU A 457 21.22 -13.15 37.62
N GLU A 458 22.26 -12.60 36.98
CA GLU A 458 23.42 -12.02 37.66
C GLU A 458 23.04 -10.76 38.47
N ALA A 459 22.28 -9.84 37.87
CA ALA A 459 21.78 -8.64 38.54
C ALA A 459 20.86 -8.97 39.72
N LYS A 460 19.98 -9.97 39.56
CA LYS A 460 19.11 -10.49 40.63
C LYS A 460 19.92 -11.01 41.81
N LYS A 461 20.94 -11.83 41.56
CA LYS A 461 21.86 -12.34 42.60
C LYS A 461 22.64 -11.22 43.30
N ALA A 462 23.06 -10.19 42.55
CA ALA A 462 23.73 -9.03 43.13
C ALA A 462 22.82 -8.25 44.10
N GLU A 463 21.55 -8.04 43.74
CA GLU A 463 20.59 -7.31 44.57
C GLU A 463 20.11 -8.15 45.78
N GLU A 464 19.91 -9.46 45.61
CA GLU A 464 19.65 -10.41 46.71
C GLU A 464 20.81 -10.40 47.74
N LYS A 465 22.07 -10.47 47.27
CA LYS A 465 23.27 -10.39 48.11
C LYS A 465 23.39 -9.03 48.81
N LYS A 466 23.13 -7.93 48.10
CA LYS A 466 23.11 -6.58 48.66
C LYS A 466 22.05 -6.42 49.74
N THR A 467 20.87 -7.01 49.56
CA THR A 467 19.80 -7.04 50.57
C THR A 467 20.24 -7.81 51.82
N SER A 468 20.75 -9.03 51.66
CA SER A 468 21.24 -9.88 52.76
C SER A 468 22.34 -9.18 53.59
N VAL A 469 23.33 -8.59 52.92
CA VAL A 469 24.41 -7.81 53.54
C VAL A 469 23.89 -6.56 54.26
N THR A 470 22.88 -5.89 53.71
CA THR A 470 22.25 -4.71 54.32
C THR A 470 21.60 -5.07 55.66
N SER A 471 20.79 -6.13 55.70
CA SER A 471 20.15 -6.60 56.93
C SER A 471 21.18 -7.03 57.98
N PHE A 472 22.20 -7.82 57.58
CA PHE A 472 23.28 -8.24 58.48
C PHE A 472 23.96 -7.05 59.18
N LEU A 473 24.29 -5.98 58.44
CA LEU A 473 24.93 -4.80 59.01
C LEU A 473 23.98 -3.92 59.84
N GLN A 474 22.68 -3.90 59.53
CA GLN A 474 21.66 -3.22 60.35
C GLN A 474 21.48 -3.90 61.71
N ASP A 475 21.40 -5.23 61.73
CA ASP A 475 21.30 -6.02 62.97
C ASP A 475 22.57 -5.84 63.82
N TYR A 476 23.75 -5.98 63.19
CA TYR A 476 25.05 -5.71 63.82
C TYR A 476 25.11 -4.31 64.45
N ARG A 477 24.73 -3.27 63.71
CA ARG A 477 24.73 -1.87 64.18
C ARG A 477 23.81 -1.69 65.39
N THR A 478 22.64 -2.34 65.37
CA THR A 478 21.66 -2.31 66.47
C THR A 478 22.24 -2.95 67.75
N ASP A 479 22.90 -4.10 67.63
CA ASP A 479 23.54 -4.78 68.77
C ASP A 479 24.79 -4.04 69.29
N VAL A 480 25.55 -3.35 68.42
CA VAL A 480 26.63 -2.45 68.87
C VAL A 480 26.08 -1.29 69.69
N PHE A 481 25.01 -0.63 69.23
CA PHE A 481 24.44 0.53 69.92
C PHE A 481 23.84 0.10 71.28
N SER A 482 23.18 -1.06 71.31
CA SER A 482 22.68 -1.69 72.54
C SER A 482 23.81 -2.15 73.47
N SER A 483 24.94 -2.61 72.93
CA SER A 483 26.13 -2.96 73.73
C SER A 483 26.87 -1.74 74.30
N VAL A 484 26.84 -0.59 73.60
CA VAL A 484 27.38 0.68 74.12
C VAL A 484 26.57 1.18 75.31
N SER A 485 25.23 1.13 75.24
CA SER A 485 24.35 1.55 76.35
C SER A 485 24.31 0.53 77.51
N SER A 486 24.35 -0.77 77.24
CA SER A 486 24.38 -1.82 78.28
C SER A 486 25.78 -2.16 78.81
N ARG A 487 26.84 -1.63 78.19
CA ARG A 487 28.27 -1.92 78.47
C ARG A 487 28.56 -3.43 78.38
N SER A 488 28.05 -4.03 77.31
CA SER A 488 28.12 -5.46 77.04
C SER A 488 28.78 -5.75 75.67
N ASN A 489 28.59 -6.97 75.16
CA ASN A 489 29.20 -7.52 73.95
C ASN A 489 28.22 -8.45 73.22
N THR A 490 26.97 -8.00 73.00
CA THR A 490 25.96 -8.76 72.25
C THR A 490 26.31 -8.83 70.75
N TYR A 491 27.10 -7.89 70.25
CA TYR A 491 27.61 -7.87 68.89
C TYR A 491 28.66 -8.95 68.58
N SER A 492 29.18 -9.67 69.59
CA SER A 492 30.22 -10.72 69.39
C SER A 492 29.87 -11.76 68.33
N LYS A 493 28.58 -12.11 68.20
CA LYS A 493 28.06 -13.06 67.19
C LYS A 493 28.23 -12.61 65.73
N TYR A 494 28.50 -11.32 65.47
CA TYR A 494 28.74 -10.79 64.11
C TYR A 494 30.22 -10.75 63.74
N TYR A 495 31.15 -11.13 64.63
CA TYR A 495 32.59 -11.03 64.40
C TYR A 495 33.27 -12.39 64.25
N ASP A 496 34.34 -12.44 63.45
CA ASP A 496 35.39 -13.44 63.67
C ASP A 496 36.12 -13.03 64.96
N THR A 497 35.90 -13.77 66.05
CA THR A 497 36.41 -13.40 67.38
C THR A 497 37.93 -13.50 67.53
N SER A 498 38.63 -13.98 66.49
CA SER A 498 40.09 -13.89 66.38
C SER A 498 40.59 -12.57 65.77
N SER A 499 39.71 -11.79 65.13
CA SER A 499 40.05 -10.54 64.43
C SER A 499 40.44 -9.40 65.38
N ASP A 500 41.25 -8.47 64.88
CA ASP A 500 41.65 -7.28 65.66
C ASP A 500 40.50 -6.27 65.82
N ALA A 501 39.64 -6.12 64.80
CA ALA A 501 38.44 -5.28 64.89
C ALA A 501 37.48 -5.73 66.01
N TYR A 502 37.39 -7.03 66.30
CA TYR A 502 36.66 -7.54 67.46
C TYR A 502 37.32 -7.12 68.78
N LYS A 503 38.65 -7.26 68.89
CA LYS A 503 39.42 -6.89 70.10
C LYS A 503 39.30 -5.40 70.41
N GLU A 504 39.43 -4.55 69.40
CA GLU A 504 39.25 -3.09 69.49
C GLU A 504 37.84 -2.73 70.00
N MET A 505 36.79 -3.36 69.46
CA MET A 505 35.41 -3.14 69.92
C MET A 505 35.18 -3.64 71.35
N VAL A 506 35.77 -4.77 71.73
CA VAL A 506 35.69 -5.32 73.09
C VAL A 506 36.39 -4.42 74.10
N GLU A 507 37.56 -3.86 73.76
CA GLU A 507 38.24 -2.85 74.58
C GLU A 507 37.41 -1.56 74.68
N TRP A 508 36.80 -1.14 73.56
CA TRP A 508 35.92 0.03 73.53
C TRP A 508 34.69 -0.12 74.42
N THR A 509 33.89 -1.18 74.30
CA THR A 509 32.65 -1.31 75.11
C THR A 509 32.92 -1.87 76.50
N THR A 510 33.50 -3.07 76.60
CA THR A 510 33.67 -3.79 77.89
C THR A 510 35.00 -3.48 78.60
N GLY A 511 36.06 -3.16 77.86
CA GLY A 511 37.33 -2.69 78.42
C GLY A 511 37.27 -1.26 79.01
N GLY A 512 36.14 -0.58 78.84
CA GLY A 512 35.85 0.71 79.48
C GLY A 512 36.11 1.94 78.63
N GLY A 513 36.43 1.80 77.33
CA GLY A 513 36.58 2.94 76.41
C GLY A 513 35.38 3.89 76.39
N VAL A 514 34.16 3.36 76.25
CA VAL A 514 32.88 4.10 76.34
C VAL A 514 32.79 4.91 77.64
N LYS A 515 33.15 4.30 78.78
CA LYS A 515 33.13 4.95 80.10
C LYS A 515 34.19 6.06 80.21
N LYS A 516 35.39 5.83 79.68
CA LYS A 516 36.49 6.80 79.61
C LYS A 516 36.18 7.99 78.69
N ALA A 517 35.32 7.78 77.68
CA ALA A 517 34.83 8.81 76.77
C ALA A 517 33.59 9.59 77.28
N GLU A 518 33.10 9.28 78.50
CA GLU A 518 31.87 9.84 79.10
C GLU A 518 30.59 9.63 78.27
N ILE A 519 30.58 8.68 77.34
CA ILE A 519 29.43 8.40 76.47
C ILE A 519 28.35 7.68 77.27
N ASP A 520 27.08 8.08 77.09
CA ASP A 520 25.93 7.40 77.67
C ASP A 520 25.31 6.38 76.70
N TYR A 521 24.82 6.83 75.54
CA TYR A 521 24.27 5.96 74.48
C TYR A 521 24.40 6.62 73.10
N TYR A 522 24.08 5.86 72.05
CA TYR A 522 24.01 6.34 70.68
C TYR A 522 22.57 6.31 70.16
N THR A 523 22.15 7.36 69.45
CA THR A 523 20.89 7.37 68.67
C THR A 523 21.19 7.06 67.20
N PRO A 524 20.56 6.04 66.58
CA PRO A 524 20.74 5.74 65.16
C PRO A 524 20.34 6.89 64.24
N GLY A 525 21.25 7.30 63.34
CA GLY A 525 20.95 8.12 62.17
C GLY A 525 20.85 7.28 60.90
N VAL A 526 21.16 7.88 59.74
CA VAL A 526 21.22 7.24 58.42
C VAL A 526 22.13 6.00 58.41
N PHE A 527 21.75 4.99 57.63
CA PHE A 527 22.59 3.84 57.27
C PHE A 527 22.33 3.49 55.81
N ASN A 528 23.30 3.72 54.93
CA ASN A 528 23.23 3.42 53.50
C ASN A 528 24.36 2.49 53.10
N VAL A 529 24.07 1.39 52.40
CA VAL A 529 25.10 0.57 51.74
C VAL A 529 25.41 1.17 50.37
N LEU A 530 26.66 1.65 50.20
CA LEU A 530 27.14 2.33 49.00
C LEU A 530 27.60 1.35 47.92
N SER A 531 28.25 0.25 48.32
CA SER A 531 28.71 -0.80 47.40
C SER A 531 28.94 -2.12 48.13
N VAL A 532 28.68 -3.24 47.45
CA VAL A 532 29.05 -4.59 47.86
C VAL A 532 29.89 -5.20 46.74
N THR A 533 31.17 -5.50 47.00
CA THR A 533 32.06 -6.22 46.07
C THR A 533 32.50 -7.56 46.68
N GLU A 534 33.04 -8.46 45.86
CA GLU A 534 33.65 -9.71 46.34
C GLU A 534 35.09 -9.80 45.84
N GLU A 535 36.02 -9.98 46.77
CA GLU A 535 37.45 -9.94 46.53
C GLU A 535 38.10 -11.10 47.31
N ASN A 536 38.69 -12.06 46.59
CA ASN A 536 39.34 -13.25 47.16
C ASN A 536 38.44 -14.10 48.10
N GLY A 537 37.12 -14.15 47.83
CA GLY A 537 36.13 -14.86 48.66
C GLY A 537 35.69 -14.11 49.92
N MET A 538 36.17 -12.88 50.12
CA MET A 538 35.68 -11.96 51.14
C MET A 538 34.72 -10.95 50.50
N ILE A 539 33.69 -10.53 51.22
CA ILE A 539 32.73 -9.52 50.76
C ILE A 539 33.15 -8.17 51.34
N ILE A 540 33.46 -7.21 50.48
CA ILE A 540 33.84 -5.85 50.88
C ILE A 540 32.60 -4.95 50.77
N VAL A 541 32.24 -4.30 51.87
CA VAL A 541 31.01 -3.52 51.97
C VAL A 541 31.34 -2.10 52.38
N LYS A 542 31.00 -1.12 51.53
CA LYS A 542 31.12 0.29 51.86
C LYS A 542 29.79 0.83 52.34
N THR A 543 29.77 1.52 53.47
CA THR A 543 28.57 2.14 54.04
C THR A 543 28.81 3.62 54.33
N HIS A 544 27.73 4.39 54.31
CA HIS A 544 27.66 5.70 54.94
C HIS A 544 26.78 5.59 56.19
N GLU A 545 27.28 6.01 57.34
CA GLU A 545 26.63 5.83 58.64
C GLU A 545 26.65 7.09 59.50
N GLU A 546 25.48 7.46 60.00
CA GLU A 546 25.31 8.56 60.94
C GLU A 546 24.77 8.08 62.29
N TYR A 547 25.11 8.78 63.35
CA TYR A 547 24.53 8.58 64.69
C TYR A 547 24.84 9.75 65.62
N THR A 548 23.92 10.05 66.53
CA THR A 548 24.14 11.03 67.59
C THR A 548 24.77 10.34 68.80
N VAL A 549 25.82 10.93 69.35
CA VAL A 549 26.50 10.49 70.58
C VAL A 549 26.02 11.36 71.74
N HIS A 550 25.39 10.72 72.72
CA HIS A 550 24.95 11.36 73.97
C HIS A 550 25.98 11.11 75.07
N TYR A 551 26.17 12.09 75.96
CA TYR A 551 27.15 12.05 77.04
C TYR A 551 26.49 12.02 78.43
N VAL A 552 27.16 11.38 79.40
CA VAL A 552 26.73 11.32 80.81
C VAL A 552 26.93 12.67 81.52
N THR A 553 27.85 13.49 81.02
CA THR A 553 28.10 14.86 81.50
C THR A 553 27.28 15.88 80.70
N SER A 554 27.13 17.11 81.20
CA SER A 554 26.42 18.21 80.54
C SER A 554 27.12 18.79 79.30
N ARG A 555 27.98 17.99 78.66
CA ARG A 555 28.54 18.23 77.32
C ARG A 555 27.42 18.16 76.28
N LYS A 556 27.46 19.05 75.29
CA LYS A 556 26.57 18.99 74.13
C LYS A 556 26.82 17.72 73.32
N ASP A 557 25.75 17.02 72.95
CA ASP A 557 25.75 15.86 72.07
C ASP A 557 26.51 16.10 70.75
N SER A 558 27.11 15.04 70.21
CA SER A 558 27.93 15.09 69.01
C SER A 558 27.32 14.27 67.88
N GLN A 559 27.13 14.87 66.70
CA GLN A 559 26.72 14.13 65.52
C GLN A 559 27.95 13.48 64.87
N SER A 560 27.93 12.16 64.76
CA SER A 560 28.88 11.39 63.96
C SER A 560 28.27 11.13 62.58
N SER A 561 29.08 11.34 61.55
CA SER A 561 28.84 10.88 60.17
C SER A 561 30.16 10.30 59.66
N LYS A 562 30.12 9.07 59.15
CA LYS A 562 31.31 8.27 58.78
C LYS A 562 31.02 7.34 57.61
N ASP A 563 31.93 7.37 56.64
CA ASP A 563 32.05 6.28 55.68
C ASP A 563 32.87 5.14 56.29
N LYS A 564 32.41 3.91 56.14
CA LYS A 564 33.10 2.71 56.62
C LYS A 564 33.26 1.70 55.50
N THR A 565 34.32 0.90 55.57
CA THR A 565 34.51 -0.31 54.77
C THR A 565 34.57 -1.50 55.72
N TYR A 566 33.59 -2.40 55.62
CA TYR A 566 33.59 -3.69 56.30
C TYR A 566 34.21 -4.75 55.39
N THR A 567 35.04 -5.60 55.98
CA THR A 567 35.49 -6.85 55.35
C THR A 567 34.73 -7.99 56.02
N LEU A 568 33.84 -8.63 55.26
CA LEU A 568 32.99 -9.72 55.70
C LEU A 568 33.46 -11.06 55.13
N LYS A 569 33.37 -12.12 55.94
CA LYS A 569 33.67 -13.50 55.58
C LYS A 569 32.38 -14.32 55.60
N PRO A 570 31.98 -15.00 54.51
CA PRO A 570 30.84 -15.91 54.52
C PRO A 570 31.05 -17.09 55.48
N VAL A 571 30.03 -17.40 56.28
CA VAL A 571 30.02 -18.51 57.25
C VAL A 571 28.62 -19.12 57.28
N GLY A 572 28.42 -20.22 56.54
CA GLY A 572 27.10 -20.80 56.33
C GLY A 572 26.18 -19.81 55.61
N ASP A 573 24.95 -19.66 56.10
CA ASP A 573 23.93 -18.76 55.54
C ASP A 573 24.06 -17.30 56.02
N THR A 574 25.19 -16.93 56.64
CA THR A 574 25.44 -15.59 57.20
C THR A 574 26.90 -15.16 57.03
N TYR A 575 27.27 -14.04 57.64
CA TYR A 575 28.60 -13.43 57.54
C TYR A 575 29.24 -13.25 58.92
N VAL A 576 30.56 -13.04 58.94
CA VAL A 576 31.27 -12.48 60.10
C VAL A 576 32.21 -11.35 59.68
N ILE A 577 32.26 -10.28 60.47
CA ILE A 577 33.15 -9.14 60.30
C ILE A 577 34.56 -9.58 60.70
N THR A 578 35.53 -9.39 59.79
CA THR A 578 36.96 -9.65 60.05
C THR A 578 37.79 -8.37 60.12
N ALA A 579 37.31 -7.26 59.53
CA ALA A 579 37.91 -5.93 59.66
C ALA A 579 36.85 -4.84 59.46
N ILE A 580 37.09 -3.67 60.07
CA ILE A 580 36.37 -2.43 59.79
C ILE A 580 37.41 -1.33 59.59
N ALA A 581 37.41 -0.67 58.43
CA ALA A 581 38.15 0.56 58.21
C ALA A 581 37.18 1.74 58.24
N VAL A 582 37.48 2.77 59.04
CA VAL A 582 36.74 4.04 59.02
C VAL A 582 37.49 5.00 58.12
N THR A 583 36.84 5.49 57.07
CA THR A 583 37.45 6.51 56.20
C THR A 583 37.48 7.84 56.95
N ALA A 584 38.66 8.43 57.09
CA ALA A 584 38.76 9.81 57.55
C ALA A 584 38.24 10.73 56.44
N GLY A 585 37.18 11.49 56.73
CA GLY A 585 36.79 12.62 55.88
C GLY A 585 37.84 13.72 55.92
N ASN A 586 38.09 14.34 54.77
CA ASN A 586 38.92 15.55 54.63
C ASN A 586 38.23 16.77 55.24
#